data_AF-A3VB86-F1
#
_entry.id   AF-A3VB86-F1
#
_cell.length_a   1.000
_cell.length_b   1.000
_cell.length_c   1.000
_cell.angle_alpha   90.00
_cell.angle_beta   90.00
_cell.angle_gamma   90.00
#
_symmetry.space_group_name_H-M   'P 1'
#
loop_
_entity.id
_entity.type
_entity.pdbx_description
1 polymer ?
#
loop_
_entity_poly.entity_id
_entity_poly.type
_entity_poly.pdbx_seq_one_letter_code
_entity_poly.pdbx_strand_id
1 'polypeptide(L)'
;MFHFSGVLNPQVGKQAFLDYIRMPDFDPHFAMLTDARQLNGVEASFPEIVSGVMKVMRNLRQFDQPVRSVILVNSEKPFVVARLLDQVLERASKIRIHIAREEHEALALVGCSDTDFARLANAA
;
A
#
# COMPACT_ATOMS: atom_id res chain seq x y z
N MET A 1 -0.40 3.83 8.53
CA MET A 1 -0.90 2.52 8.06
C MET A 1 -2.16 2.75 7.23
N PHE A 2 -2.35 2.03 6.13
CA PHE A 2 -3.60 2.02 5.37
C PHE A 2 -4.50 0.87 5.83
N HIS A 3 -5.81 1.11 5.92
CA HIS A 3 -6.79 0.06 6.17
C HIS A 3 -7.88 0.15 5.11
N PHE A 4 -8.08 -0.93 4.36
CA PHE A 4 -9.11 -1.02 3.34
C PHE A 4 -10.06 -2.19 3.62
N SER A 5 -11.36 -1.91 3.50
CA SER A 5 -12.43 -2.88 3.69
C SER A 5 -13.50 -2.73 2.61
N GLY A 6 -14.28 -3.79 2.38
CA GLY A 6 -15.34 -3.79 1.37
C GLY A 6 -14.80 -3.89 -0.06
N VAL A 7 -15.23 -2.99 -0.94
CA VAL A 7 -14.82 -2.96 -2.35
C VAL A 7 -13.95 -1.73 -2.59
N LEU A 8 -12.72 -1.95 -3.05
CA LEU A 8 -11.78 -0.87 -3.34
C LEU A 8 -11.87 -0.47 -4.82
N ASN A 9 -11.87 0.83 -5.11
CA ASN A 9 -11.67 1.35 -6.45
C ASN A 9 -10.37 2.21 -6.51
N PRO A 10 -9.80 2.45 -7.71
CA PRO A 10 -8.56 3.21 -7.87
C PRO A 10 -8.61 4.63 -7.32
N GLN A 11 -9.78 5.27 -7.34
CA GLN A 11 -9.94 6.64 -6.84
C GLN A 11 -9.77 6.69 -5.31
N VAL A 12 -10.36 5.73 -4.58
CA VAL A 12 -10.20 5.60 -3.12
C VAL A 12 -8.74 5.32 -2.76
N GLY A 13 -8.09 4.36 -3.43
CA GLY A 13 -6.68 4.04 -3.18
C GLY A 13 -5.74 5.23 -3.44
N LYS A 14 -5.97 5.94 -4.56
CA LYS A 14 -5.21 7.16 -4.88
C LYS A 14 -5.41 8.25 -3.84
N GLN A 15 -6.65 8.49 -3.42
CA GLN A 15 -6.96 9.53 -2.43
C GLN A 15 -6.28 9.20 -1.10
N ALA A 16 -6.40 7.95 -0.62
CA ALA A 16 -5.74 7.50 0.60
C ALA A 16 -4.22 7.72 0.53
N PHE A 17 -3.58 7.39 -0.59
CA PHE A 17 -2.15 7.65 -0.78
C PHE A 17 -1.81 9.15 -0.73
N LEU A 18 -2.60 9.99 -1.38
CA LEU A 18 -2.40 11.45 -1.35
C LEU A 18 -2.59 12.02 0.05
N ASP A 19 -3.52 11.49 0.83
CA ASP A 19 -3.76 11.91 2.20
C ASP A 19 -2.59 11.49 3.11
N TYR A 20 -2.09 10.25 2.95
CA TYR A 20 -0.93 9.75 3.69
C TYR A 20 0.31 10.62 3.49
N ILE A 21 0.65 10.98 2.25
CA ILE A 21 1.86 11.79 1.98
C ILE A 21 1.72 13.27 2.38
N ARG A 22 0.52 13.69 2.77
CA ARG A 22 0.24 15.05 3.28
C ARG A 22 0.23 15.10 4.80
N MET A 23 0.37 13.96 5.48
CA MET A 23 0.42 13.94 6.94
C MET A 23 1.66 14.72 7.42
N PRO A 24 1.56 15.50 8.52
CA PRO A 24 2.67 16.32 9.00
C PRO A 24 3.94 15.52 9.35
N ASP A 25 3.77 14.27 9.74
CA ASP A 25 4.79 13.29 10.13
C ASP A 25 5.16 12.32 9.01
N PHE A 26 4.73 12.61 7.77
CA PHE A 26 5.09 11.78 6.62
C PHE A 26 6.60 11.81 6.38
N ASP A 27 7.19 10.60 6.34
CA ASP A 27 8.57 10.36 5.95
C ASP A 27 8.60 9.39 4.74
N PRO A 28 9.16 9.79 3.58
CA PRO A 28 9.22 8.93 2.40
C PRO A 28 10.20 7.75 2.53
N HIS A 29 11.02 7.72 3.58
CA HIS A 29 11.97 6.64 3.86
C HIS A 29 11.37 5.53 4.72
N PHE A 30 10.18 5.74 5.30
CA PHE A 30 9.51 4.75 6.13
C PHE A 30 8.74 3.72 5.32
N ALA A 31 8.79 2.47 5.78
CA ALA A 31 8.01 1.39 5.18
C ALA A 31 6.51 1.66 5.35
N MET A 32 5.75 1.44 4.28
CA MET A 32 4.30 1.54 4.31
C MET A 32 3.69 0.17 4.61
N LEU A 33 2.63 0.17 5.41
CA LEU A 33 1.83 -1.02 5.73
C LEU A 33 0.37 -0.79 5.33
N THR A 34 -0.18 -1.73 4.57
CA THR A 34 -1.59 -1.75 4.15
C THR A 34 -2.25 -3.04 4.60
N ASP A 35 -3.28 -2.93 5.45
CA ASP A 35 -4.20 -4.03 5.76
C ASP A 35 -5.35 -4.04 4.76
N ALA A 36 -5.38 -5.06 3.91
CA ALA A 36 -6.41 -5.27 2.89
C ALA A 36 -7.13 -6.61 3.06
N ARG A 37 -7.06 -7.24 4.25
CA ARG A 37 -7.74 -8.52 4.52
C ARG A 37 -9.26 -8.41 4.51
N GLN A 38 -9.79 -7.23 4.79
CA GLN A 38 -11.23 -7.00 4.80
C GLN A 38 -11.76 -6.58 3.43
N LEU A 39 -10.95 -6.68 2.37
CA LEU A 39 -11.39 -6.46 1.00
C LEU A 39 -12.10 -7.69 0.44
N ASN A 40 -13.34 -7.47 -0.01
CA ASN A 40 -14.18 -8.45 -0.69
C ASN A 40 -14.04 -8.35 -2.21
N GLY A 41 -13.42 -7.27 -2.72
CA GLY A 41 -13.17 -7.07 -4.13
C GLY A 41 -12.35 -5.82 -4.42
N VAL A 42 -11.83 -5.76 -5.64
CA VAL A 42 -11.18 -4.56 -6.19
C VAL A 42 -11.76 -4.31 -7.57
N GLU A 43 -12.43 -3.18 -7.74
CA GLU A 43 -13.02 -2.71 -9.00
C GLU A 43 -12.01 -1.81 -9.71
N ALA A 44 -10.98 -2.44 -10.28
CA ALA A 44 -9.93 -1.75 -11.00
C ALA A 44 -9.53 -2.53 -12.24
N SER A 45 -9.63 -1.89 -13.40
CA SER A 45 -8.98 -2.36 -14.61
C SER A 45 -7.50 -1.92 -14.63
N PHE A 46 -6.67 -2.64 -15.37
CA PHE A 46 -5.25 -2.29 -15.52
C PHE A 46 -5.02 -0.84 -16.02
N PRO A 47 -5.76 -0.34 -17.04
CA PRO A 47 -5.63 1.06 -17.47
C PRO A 47 -5.96 2.08 -16.38
N GLU A 48 -6.93 1.78 -15.49
CA GLU A 48 -7.28 2.66 -14.38
C GLU A 48 -6.19 2.69 -13.31
N ILE A 49 -5.53 1.56 -13.04
CA ILE A 49 -4.35 1.49 -12.15
C ILE A 49 -3.23 2.37 -12.71
N VAL A 50 -2.89 2.19 -13.99
CA VAL A 50 -1.86 3.00 -14.66
C VAL A 50 -2.21 4.49 -14.62
N SER A 51 -3.46 4.85 -14.98
CA SER A 51 -3.95 6.22 -14.94
C SER A 51 -3.86 6.82 -13.53
N GLY A 52 -4.20 6.04 -12.50
CA GLY A 52 -4.09 6.42 -11.09
C GLY A 52 -2.65 6.76 -10.70
N VAL A 53 -1.70 5.89 -11.03
CA VAL A 53 -0.27 6.10 -10.75
C VAL A 53 0.28 7.32 -11.50
N MET A 54 -0.05 7.47 -12.79
CA MET A 54 0.39 8.62 -13.60
C MET A 54 -0.10 9.96 -13.02
N LYS A 55 -1.33 9.99 -12.48
CA LYS A 55 -1.90 11.19 -11.84
C LYS A 55 -1.16 11.61 -10.57
N VAL A 56 -0.45 10.69 -9.91
CA VAL A 56 0.34 10.97 -8.69
C VAL A 56 1.85 10.92 -8.94
N MET A 57 2.29 10.83 -10.19
CA MET A 57 3.70 10.62 -10.54
C MET A 57 4.63 11.72 -10.01
N ARG A 58 4.14 12.97 -9.91
CA ARG A 58 4.94 14.06 -9.30
C ARG A 58 5.17 13.82 -7.82
N ASN A 59 4.15 13.35 -7.09
CA ASN A 59 4.27 12.99 -5.68
C ASN A 59 5.20 11.80 -5.48
N LEU A 60 5.19 10.83 -6.39
CA LEU A 60 6.09 9.66 -6.32
C LEU A 60 7.58 10.02 -6.37
N ARG A 61 7.96 11.22 -6.83
CA ARG A 61 9.35 11.67 -6.88
C ARG A 61 9.96 11.92 -5.50
N GLN A 62 9.14 12.09 -4.46
CA GLN A 62 9.65 12.27 -3.09
C GLN A 62 10.27 10.99 -2.51
N PHE A 63 9.96 9.82 -3.10
CA PHE A 63 10.60 8.55 -2.77
C PHE A 63 11.92 8.43 -3.53
N ASP A 64 12.92 9.17 -3.04
CA ASP A 64 14.25 9.27 -3.64
C ASP A 64 15.17 8.11 -3.28
N GLN A 65 14.75 7.22 -2.37
CA GLN A 65 15.40 5.97 -2.02
C GLN A 65 14.43 4.78 -2.14
N PRO A 66 14.92 3.54 -2.28
CA PRO A 66 14.08 2.35 -2.23
C PRO A 66 13.27 2.31 -0.93
N VAL A 67 11.95 2.22 -1.05
CA VAL A 67 11.04 2.10 0.10
C VAL A 67 10.15 0.87 -0.07
N ARG A 68 9.89 0.20 1.05
CA ARG A 68 9.04 -0.98 1.07
C ARG A 68 7.57 -0.58 1.28
N SER A 69 6.67 -1.13 0.49
CA SER A 69 5.23 -1.08 0.72
C SER A 69 4.72 -2.50 0.93
N VAL A 70 4.30 -2.82 2.14
CA VAL A 70 3.80 -4.15 2.49
C VAL A 70 2.28 -4.13 2.43
N ILE A 71 1.69 -5.05 1.67
CA ILE A 71 0.24 -5.20 1.52
C ILE A 71 -0.15 -6.58 2.02
N LEU A 72 -0.93 -6.62 3.11
CA LEU A 72 -1.47 -7.85 3.67
C LEU A 72 -2.83 -8.15 3.03
N VAL A 73 -2.95 -9.30 2.37
CA VAL A 73 -4.18 -9.76 1.70
C VAL A 73 -4.52 -11.18 2.13
N ASN A 74 -5.81 -11.52 2.17
CA ASN A 74 -6.30 -12.87 2.47
C ASN A 74 -7.02 -13.55 1.29
N SER A 75 -7.15 -12.89 0.15
CA SER A 75 -7.89 -13.40 -1.00
C SER A 75 -7.16 -13.14 -2.32
N GLU A 76 -7.49 -13.91 -3.36
CA GLU A 76 -6.78 -13.87 -4.65
C GLU A 76 -6.99 -12.57 -5.44
N LYS A 77 -8.19 -11.99 -5.41
CA LYS A 77 -8.49 -10.78 -6.20
C LYS A 77 -7.63 -9.58 -5.78
N PRO A 78 -7.55 -9.19 -4.48
CA PRO A 78 -6.64 -8.16 -4.03
C PRO A 78 -5.17 -8.50 -4.28
N PHE A 79 -4.78 -9.78 -4.18
CA PHE A 79 -3.42 -10.22 -4.50
C PHE A 79 -3.04 -9.89 -5.96
N VAL A 80 -3.90 -10.23 -6.92
CA VAL A 80 -3.66 -9.96 -8.35
C VAL A 80 -3.54 -8.45 -8.60
N VAL A 81 -4.44 -7.65 -8.02
CA VAL A 81 -4.37 -6.19 -8.20
C VAL A 81 -3.13 -5.58 -7.55
N ALA A 82 -2.74 -6.05 -6.36
CA ALA A 82 -1.50 -5.60 -5.71
C ALA A 82 -0.26 -5.95 -6.55
N ARG A 83 -0.25 -7.12 -7.23
CA ARG A 83 0.82 -7.48 -8.18
C ARG A 83 0.86 -6.58 -9.41
N LEU A 84 -0.31 -6.25 -9.97
CA LEU A 84 -0.38 -5.30 -11.09
C LEU A 84 0.13 -3.91 -10.66
N LEU A 85 -0.28 -3.44 -9.49
CA LEU A 85 0.19 -2.17 -8.94
C LEU A 85 1.70 -2.15 -8.74
N ASP A 86 2.29 -3.25 -8.25
CA ASP A 86 3.75 -3.41 -8.08
C ASP A 86 4.49 -3.20 -9.41
N GLN A 87 4.02 -3.85 -10.48
CA GLN A 87 4.61 -3.70 -11.82
C GLN A 87 4.55 -2.26 -12.35
N VAL A 88 3.45 -1.55 -12.08
CA VAL A 88 3.32 -0.14 -12.47
C VAL A 88 4.24 0.76 -11.63
N LEU A 89 4.27 0.55 -10.31
CA LEU A 89 5.09 1.35 -9.38
C LEU A 89 6.59 1.11 -9.55
N GLU A 90 7.01 -0.10 -9.94
CA GLU A 90 8.41 -0.43 -10.21
C GLU A 90 9.02 0.48 -11.28
N ARG A 91 8.20 0.85 -12.28
CA ARG A 91 8.59 1.75 -13.37
C ARG A 91 8.42 3.23 -13.01
N ALA A 92 7.48 3.55 -12.14
CA ALA A 92 7.13 4.93 -11.81
C ALA A 92 7.87 5.51 -10.60
N SER A 93 8.46 4.66 -9.74
CA SER A 93 8.98 5.07 -8.43
C SER A 93 10.03 4.09 -7.86
N LYS A 94 10.60 4.45 -6.71
CA LYS A 94 11.43 3.55 -5.89
C LYS A 94 10.64 2.76 -4.84
N ILE A 95 9.31 2.83 -4.86
CA ILE A 95 8.45 1.98 -4.01
C ILE A 95 8.50 0.54 -4.54
N ARG A 96 8.61 -0.43 -3.63
CA ARG A 96 8.57 -1.87 -3.93
C ARG A 96 7.48 -2.53 -3.11
N ILE A 97 6.51 -3.16 -3.78
CA ILE A 97 5.42 -3.82 -3.08
C ILE A 97 5.83 -5.23 -2.68
N HIS A 98 5.64 -5.55 -1.40
CA HIS A 98 5.70 -6.90 -0.88
C HIS A 98 4.29 -7.31 -0.46
N ILE A 99 3.80 -8.41 -1.01
CA ILE A 99 2.46 -8.92 -0.67
C ILE A 99 2.63 -10.04 0.35
N ALA A 100 2.15 -9.81 1.56
CA ALA A 100 2.14 -10.79 2.64
C ALA A 100 0.79 -11.51 2.71
N ARG A 101 0.80 -12.75 3.19
CA ARG A 101 -0.44 -13.51 3.47
C ARG A 101 -0.75 -13.59 4.95
N GLU A 102 0.27 -13.39 5.79
CA GLU A 102 0.15 -13.46 7.23
C GLU A 102 0.57 -12.16 7.90
N GLU A 103 -0.08 -11.86 9.02
CA GLU A 103 0.13 -10.60 9.74
C GLU A 103 1.54 -10.48 10.29
N HIS A 104 2.06 -11.57 10.86
CA HIS A 104 3.41 -11.62 11.41
C HIS A 104 4.49 -11.39 10.33
N GLU A 105 4.27 -11.94 9.12
CA GLU A 105 5.14 -11.73 7.96
C GLU A 105 5.12 -10.25 7.56
N ALA A 106 3.94 -9.65 7.52
CA ALA A 106 3.78 -8.24 7.18
C ALA A 106 4.49 -7.31 8.17
N LEU A 107 4.36 -7.57 9.47
CA LEU A 107 5.03 -6.83 10.55
C LEU A 107 6.55 -6.95 10.47
N ALA A 108 7.06 -8.17 10.29
CA ALA A 108 8.49 -8.40 10.14
C ALA A 108 9.06 -7.65 8.92
N LEU A 109 8.32 -7.62 7.80
CA LEU A 109 8.74 -6.91 6.59
C LEU A 109 8.78 -5.39 6.77
N VAL A 110 7.94 -4.80 7.62
CA VAL A 110 8.02 -3.35 7.91
C VAL A 110 8.98 -3.02 9.05
N GLY A 111 9.70 -4.01 9.59
CA GLY A 111 10.64 -3.81 10.69
C GLY A 111 9.96 -3.56 12.04
N CYS A 112 8.68 -3.90 12.16
CA CYS A 112 7.93 -3.79 13.40
C CYS A 112 8.14 -5.07 14.22
N SER A 113 8.59 -4.92 15.47
CA SER A 113 8.78 -6.04 16.41
C SER A 113 7.49 -6.47 17.12
N ASP A 114 6.37 -5.78 16.87
CA ASP A 114 5.08 -6.17 17.44
C ASP A 114 4.57 -7.49 16.83
N THR A 115 3.64 -8.11 17.55
CA THR A 115 3.07 -9.42 17.18
C THR A 115 1.72 -9.31 16.48
N ASP A 116 1.06 -8.13 16.55
CA ASP A 116 -0.21 -7.88 15.89
C ASP A 116 -0.39 -6.38 15.52
N PHE A 117 -1.25 -6.12 14.54
CA PHE A 117 -1.64 -4.79 14.07
C PHE A 117 -2.46 -4.03 15.11
N ALA A 118 -3.14 -4.73 16.02
CA ALA A 118 -3.95 -4.09 17.06
C ALA A 118 -3.08 -3.30 18.04
N ARG A 119 -1.85 -3.73 18.29
CA ARG A 119 -0.87 -3.00 19.10
C ARG A 119 -0.35 -1.74 18.41
N LEU A 120 -0.19 -1.77 17.08
CA LEU A 120 0.15 -0.57 16.30
C LEU A 120 -0.92 0.52 16.38
N ALA A 121 -2.20 0.13 16.40
CA ALA A 121 -3.31 1.08 16.52
C ALA A 121 -3.42 1.73 17.91
N ASN A 122 -2.83 1.11 18.94
CA ASN A 122 -2.87 1.58 20.34
C ASN A 122 -1.58 2.29 20.79
N ALA A 123 -0.55 2.33 19.94
CA ALA A 123 0.74 2.98 20.22
C ALA A 123 0.85 4.42 19.66
N ALA A 124 -0.21 4.90 18.99
CA ALA A 124 -0.31 6.25 18.42
C ALA A 124 -1.10 7.20 19.33
#